data_AF-A0A929IJB9-F1
#
_entry.id   AF-A0A929IJB9-F1
#
_cell.length_a   1.000
_cell.length_b   1.000
_cell.length_c   1.000
_cell.angle_alpha   90.00
_cell.angle_beta   90.00
_cell.angle_gamma   90.00
#
_symmetry.space_group_name_H-M   'P 1'
#
loop_
_entity.id
_entity.type
_entity.pdbx_description
1 polymer ?
#
loop_
_entity_poly.entity_id
_entity_poly.type
_entity_poly.pdbx_seq_one_letter_code
_entity_poly.pdbx_strand_id
1 'polypeptide(L)' 'EDGHKLKRVKRLPLNLLDALRLMEKSKVLNEAFGKDVIQSYLKLRMQDWNAFMSHSSQWERENTLDC' A
#
# COMPACT_ATOMS: atom_id res chain seq x y z
N GLU A 1 -15.82 -2.14 -16.93
CA GLU A 1 -14.88 -3.16 -17.47
C GLU A 1 -13.92 -2.64 -18.56
N ASP A 2 -13.73 -1.32 -18.74
CA ASP A 2 -12.79 -0.77 -19.76
C ASP A 2 -11.74 0.21 -19.19
N GLY A 3 -11.48 0.17 -17.87
CA GLY A 3 -10.58 1.13 -17.20
C GLY A 3 -9.14 1.12 -17.74
N HIS A 4 -8.69 0.01 -18.30
CA HIS A 4 -7.35 -0.17 -18.88
C HIS A 4 -7.17 0.50 -20.26
N LYS A 5 -8.25 0.90 -20.94
CA LYS A 5 -8.21 1.63 -22.22
C LYS A 5 -8.08 3.15 -22.06
N LEU A 6 -8.29 3.65 -20.84
CA LEU A 6 -8.26 5.08 -20.55
C LEU A 6 -6.80 5.59 -20.47
N LYS A 7 -6.36 6.30 -21.51
CA LYS A 7 -5.05 6.99 -21.53
C LYS A 7 -5.13 8.23 -20.62
N ARG A 8 -4.11 8.43 -19.78
CA ARG A 8 -3.93 9.58 -18.85
C ARG A 8 -4.87 9.66 -17.64
N VAL A 9 -5.38 8.54 -17.14
CA VAL A 9 -6.14 8.54 -15.87
C VAL A 9 -5.23 8.27 -14.68
N LYS A 10 -5.38 9.06 -13.60
CA LYS A 10 -4.71 8.79 -12.33
C LYS A 10 -5.18 7.43 -11.80
N ARG A 11 -4.27 6.48 -11.73
CA ARG A 11 -4.54 5.15 -11.18
C ARG A 11 -4.49 5.20 -9.66
N LEU A 12 -5.35 4.40 -9.04
CA LEU A 12 -5.22 4.12 -7.62
C LEU A 12 -3.91 3.34 -7.37
N PRO A 13 -3.31 3.50 -6.19
CA PRO A 13 -2.15 2.70 -5.79
C PRO A 13 -2.49 1.21 -5.88
N LEU A 14 -1.56 0.44 -6.46
CA LEU A 14 -1.75 -0.98 -6.75
C LEU A 14 -1.45 -1.88 -5.53
N ASN A 15 -0.80 -1.32 -4.51
CA ASN A 15 -0.45 -2.02 -3.29
C ASN A 15 -0.65 -1.08 -2.09
N LEU A 16 -0.66 -1.69 -0.90
CA LEU A 16 -0.83 -0.98 0.36
C LEU A 16 0.30 0.03 0.63
N LEU A 17 1.56 -0.33 0.34
CA LEU A 17 2.71 0.54 0.59
C LEU A 17 2.61 1.88 -0.16
N ASP A 18 2.20 1.84 -1.42
CA ASP A 18 2.00 3.04 -2.23
C ASP A 18 0.82 3.88 -1.74
N ALA A 19 -0.25 3.22 -1.25
CA ALA A 19 -1.36 3.92 -0.63
C ALA A 19 -0.93 4.65 0.65
N LEU A 20 -0.14 4.00 1.51
CA LEU A 20 0.37 4.61 2.75
C LEU A 20 1.28 5.81 2.45
N ARG A 21 2.18 5.69 1.46
CA ARG A 21 3.06 6.79 1.02
C ARG A 21 2.29 7.98 0.43
N LEU A 22 1.22 7.72 -0.32
CA LEU A 22 0.34 8.77 -0.83
C LEU A 22 -0.45 9.44 0.29
N MET A 23 -0.88 8.66 1.28
CA MET A 23 -1.61 9.16 2.44
C MET A 23 -0.75 10.12 3.27
N GLU A 24 0.51 9.77 3.53
CA GLU A 24 1.47 10.60 4.25
C GLU A 24 1.67 11.98 3.59
N LYS A 25 1.72 12.01 2.26
CA LYS A 25 1.93 13.24 1.46
C LYS A 25 0.66 14.08 1.30
N SER A 26 -0.51 13.58 1.70
CA SER A 26 -1.78 14.27 1.50
C SER A 26 -1.99 15.36 2.55
N LYS A 27 -1.91 16.64 2.14
CA LYS A 27 -2.20 17.77 3.03
C LYS A 27 -3.65 17.76 3.53
N VAL A 28 -4.59 17.43 2.66
CA VAL A 28 -6.03 17.36 2.99
C VAL A 28 -6.31 16.38 4.13
N LEU A 29 -5.70 15.20 4.09
CA LEU A 29 -5.88 14.22 5.16
C LEU A 29 -5.21 14.68 6.45
N ASN A 30 -3.99 15.23 6.36
CA ASN A 30 -3.27 15.76 7.52
C ASN A 30 -4.02 16.89 8.22
N GLU A 31 -4.70 17.76 7.48
CA GLU A 31 -5.54 18.83 8.02
C GLU A 31 -6.86 18.32 8.60
N ALA A 32 -7.47 17.30 7.97
CA ALA A 32 -8.76 16.76 8.40
C ALA A 32 -8.69 15.92 9.69
N PHE A 33 -7.64 15.10 9.84
CA PHE A 33 -7.50 14.16 10.96
C PHE A 33 -6.45 14.57 11.98
N GLY A 34 -5.59 15.53 11.64
CA GLY A 34 -4.41 15.86 12.42
C GLY A 34 -3.22 14.97 12.08
N LYS A 35 -2.03 15.59 12.03
CA LYS A 35 -0.78 14.93 11.64
C LYS A 35 -0.41 13.76 12.55
N ASP A 36 -0.63 13.90 13.86
CA ASP A 36 -0.24 12.88 14.85
C ASP A 36 -1.07 11.59 14.72
N VAL A 37 -2.36 11.74 14.38
CA VAL A 37 -3.27 10.61 14.16
C VAL A 37 -2.87 9.84 12.91
N ILE A 38 -2.60 10.56 11.81
CA ILE A 38 -2.14 9.94 10.56
C ILE A 38 -0.80 9.25 10.73
N GLN A 39 0.15 9.87 11.43
CA GLN A 39 1.45 9.27 11.68
C GLN A 39 1.33 7.98 12.52
N SER A 40 0.46 7.97 13.51
CA SER A 40 0.18 6.78 14.33
C SER A 40 -0.45 5.65 13.49
N TYR A 41 -1.40 5.99 12.62
CA TYR A 41 -2.02 5.03 11.70
C TYR A 41 -1.02 4.47 10.67
N LEU A 42 -0.19 5.34 10.08
CA LEU A 42 0.87 4.92 9.14
C LEU A 42 1.83 3.94 9.80
N LYS A 43 2.24 4.21 11.05
CA LYS A 43 3.11 3.32 11.82
C LYS A 43 2.50 1.93 11.99
N LEU A 44 1.22 1.86 12.39
CA LEU A 44 0.51 0.60 12.55
C LEU A 44 0.43 -0.17 11.23
N ARG A 45 0.02 0.49 10.14
CA ARG A 45 -0.11 -0.17 8.83
C ARG A 45 1.21 -0.58 8.20
N MET A 46 2.30 0.14 8.49
CA MET A 46 3.63 -0.29 8.08
C MET A 46 4.08 -1.57 8.79
N GLN A 47 3.70 -1.76 10.06
CA GLN A 47 3.96 -3.01 10.77
C GLN A 47 3.18 -4.17 10.14
N ASP A 48 1.90 -3.97 9.83
CA ASP A 48 1.07 -4.97 9.13
C ASP A 48 1.69 -5.35 7.77
N TRP A 49 2.13 -4.36 7.00
CA TRP A 49 2.76 -4.57 5.70
C TRP A 49 4.05 -5.39 5.82
N ASN A 50 4.92 -5.03 6.77
CA ASN A 50 6.16 -5.77 7.00
C ASN A 50 5.90 -7.22 7.43
N ALA A 51 4.89 -7.43 8.29
CA ALA A 51 4.48 -8.77 8.70
C ALA A 51 4.00 -9.60 7.50
N PHE A 52 3.16 -9.03 6.63
CA PHE A 52 2.70 -9.67 5.41
C PHE A 52 3.86 -10.01 4.46
N MET A 53 4.74 -9.05 4.18
CA MET A 53 5.87 -9.25 3.26
C MET A 53 6.94 -10.21 3.80
N SER A 54 7.05 -10.36 5.12
CA SER A 54 7.94 -11.35 5.73
C SER A 54 7.43 -12.79 5.59
N HIS A 55 6.14 -12.96 5.30
CA HIS A 55 5.54 -14.28 5.15
C HIS A 55 5.69 -14.75 3.71
N SER A 56 6.60 -15.71 3.48
CA SER A 56 6.69 -16.32 2.16
C SER A 56 5.41 -17.11 1.87
N SER A 57 4.71 -16.69 0.82
CA SER A 57 3.45 -17.27 0.42
C SER A 57 3.63 -18.71 -0.05
N GLN A 58 2.57 -19.52 0.03
CA GLN A 58 2.62 -20.89 -0.46
C GLN A 58 2.98 -20.93 -1.96
N TRP A 59 2.43 -19.99 -2.75
CA TRP A 59 2.77 -19.83 -4.16
C TRP A 59 4.27 -19.58 -4.38
N GLU A 60 4.90 -18.69 -3.59
CA GLU A 60 6.34 -18.44 -3.71
C GLU A 60 7.18 -19.69 -3.43
N ARG A 61 6.77 -20.51 -2.45
CA ARG A 61 7.45 -21.78 -2.14
C ARG A 61 7.36 -22.77 -3.30
N GLU A 62 6.17 -22.92 -3.88
CA GLU A 62 5.90 -23.83 -5.00
C GLU A 62 6.62 -23.39 -6.28
N ASN A 63 6.83 -22.08 -6.50
CA ASN A 63 7.38 -21.55 -7.75
C ASN A 63 8.89 -21.22 -7.68
N THR A 64 9.52 -21.37 -6.51
CA THR A 64 10.96 -21.05 -6.32
C THR A 64 11.81 -22.28 -5.99
N LEU A 65 11.22 -23.37 -5.48
CA LEU A 65 11.98 -24.54 -5.00
C LEU A 65 12.15 -25.67 -6.02
N ASP A 66 11.39 -25.68 -7.12
CA ASP A 66 11.47 -26.70 -8.19
C ASP A 66 12.48 -26.35 -9.31
N CYS A 67 13.52 -25.57 -9.00
CA CYS A 67 14.63 -25.28 -9.91
C CYS A 67 15.87 -26.12 -9.63
#